data_AF-A0A7W1XQR4-F1
#
_entry.id   AF-A0A7W1XQR4-F1
#
_cell.length_a   1.000
_cell.length_b   1.000
_cell.length_c   1.000
_cell.angle_alpha   90.00
_cell.angle_beta   90.00
_cell.angle_gamma   90.00
#
_symmetry.space_group_name_H-M   'P 1'
#
loop_
_entity.id
_entity.type
_entity.pdbx_description
1 polymer ?
#
loop_
_entity_poly.entity_id
_entity_poly.type
_entity_poly.pdbx_seq_one_letter_code
_entity_poly.pdbx_strand_id
1 'polypeptide(L)' 'MKSERGSASIIAKLNNNPELKSKFLQANIDWIEKGNDPVGYTWHHHQDEGKMQLVKTRVHGNTRHTGGRPIWGGGRLQ' A
#
# COMPACT_ATOMS: atom_id res chain seq x y z
N MET A 1 -5.61 3.20 -21.17
CA MET A 1 -4.20 3.47 -20.81
C MET A 1 -3.91 2.79 -19.47
N LYS A 2 -3.17 1.67 -19.45
CA LYS A 2 -2.69 1.10 -18.18
C LYS A 2 -1.66 2.08 -17.63
N SER A 3 -1.92 2.65 -16.47
CA SER A 3 -1.03 3.64 -15.87
C SER A 3 0.37 3.02 -15.68
N GLU A 4 1.41 3.71 -16.13
CA GLU A 4 2.83 3.32 -15.96
C GLU A 4 3.29 3.40 -14.49
N ARG A 5 2.34 3.52 -13.55
CA ARG A 5 2.59 3.63 -12.12
C ARG A 5 2.95 2.23 -11.59
N GLY A 6 4.25 1.98 -11.43
CA GLY A 6 4.79 0.70 -10.96
C GLY A 6 5.22 -0.25 -12.07
N SER A 7 5.89 0.26 -13.11
CA SER A 7 6.42 -0.57 -14.20
C SER A 7 7.46 -1.57 -13.70
N ALA A 8 7.47 -2.79 -14.26
CA ALA A 8 8.51 -3.79 -14.02
C ALA A 8 9.94 -3.24 -14.27
N SER A 9 10.06 -2.18 -15.08
CA SER A 9 11.32 -1.51 -15.35
C SER A 9 11.90 -0.76 -14.15
N ILE A 10 11.09 -0.25 -13.22
CA ILE A 10 11.63 0.38 -12.00
C ILE A 10 12.25 -0.66 -11.07
N ILE A 11 11.58 -1.82 -10.91
CA ILE A 11 12.08 -2.93 -10.09
C ILE A 11 13.43 -3.43 -10.64
N ALA A 12 13.51 -3.63 -11.96
CA ALA A 12 14.76 -4.03 -12.61
C ALA A 12 15.90 -3.04 -12.36
N LYS A 13 15.61 -1.73 -12.45
CA LYS A 13 16.59 -0.66 -12.17
C LYS A 13 17.04 -0.66 -10.71
N LEU A 14 16.12 -0.84 -9.75
CA LEU A 14 16.46 -0.91 -8.32
C LEU A 14 17.29 -2.15 -8.00
N ASN A 15 17.02 -3.30 -8.64
CA ASN A 15 17.77 -4.52 -8.39
C ASN A 15 19.20 -4.45 -8.94
N ASN A 16 19.41 -3.76 -10.06
CA ASN A 16 20.72 -3.64 -10.70
C ASN A 16 21.56 -2.45 -10.20
N ASN A 17 21.01 -1.59 -9.33
CA ASN A 17 21.71 -0.43 -8.80
C ASN A 17 21.47 -0.29 -7.28
N PRO A 18 22.39 -0.80 -6.43
CA PRO A 18 22.27 -0.73 -4.98
C PRO A 18 22.19 0.70 -4.42
N GLU A 19 22.89 1.66 -5.03
CA GLU A 19 22.85 3.06 -4.59
C GLU A 19 21.47 3.67 -4.84
N LEU A 20 20.90 3.43 -6.03
CA LEU A 20 19.55 3.87 -6.35
C LEU A 20 18.52 3.22 -5.42
N LYS A 21 18.70 1.94 -5.09
CA LYS A 21 17.86 1.23 -4.12
C LYS A 21 17.94 1.84 -2.73
N SER A 22 19.13 2.23 -2.28
CA SER A 22 19.33 2.92 -1.00
C SER A 22 18.64 4.28 -0.97
N LYS A 23 18.80 5.10 -2.02
CA LYS A 23 18.13 6.40 -2.14
C LYS A 23 16.61 6.26 -2.16
N PHE A 24 16.10 5.26 -2.88
CA PHE A 24 14.67 4.95 -2.91
C PHE A 24 14.13 4.55 -1.52
N LEU A 25 14.86 3.70 -0.79
CA LEU A 25 14.48 3.29 0.56
C LEU A 25 14.48 4.48 1.52
N GLN A 26 15.51 5.32 1.48
CA GLN A 26 15.61 6.50 2.34
C GLN A 26 14.46 7.47 2.08
N ALA A 27 14.15 7.76 0.81
CA ALA A 27 13.02 8.64 0.49
C ALA A 27 11.68 8.10 1.02
N ASN A 28 11.49 6.78 1.04
CA ASN A 28 10.29 6.18 1.61
C ASN A 28 10.28 6.24 3.14
N ILE A 29 11.43 6.14 3.80
CA ILE A 29 11.56 6.33 5.26
C ILE A 29 11.20 7.77 5.63
N ASP A 30 11.81 8.77 4.97
CA ASP A 30 11.54 10.19 5.23
C ASP A 30 10.05 10.54 5.01
N TRP A 31 9.39 9.84 4.08
CA TRP A 31 7.96 9.99 3.83
C TRP A 31 7.10 9.46 4.98
N ILE A 32 7.47 8.30 5.53
CA ILE A 32 6.83 7.67 6.68
C ILE A 32 7.03 8.51 7.95
N GLU A 33 8.24 9.03 8.17
CA GLU A 33 8.54 9.91 9.31
C GLU A 33 7.70 11.19 9.32
N LYS A 34 7.22 11.63 8.15
CA LYS A 34 6.26 12.73 8.01
C LYS A 34 4.81 12.35 8.27
N GLY A 35 4.54 11.11 8.71
CA GLY A 35 3.22 10.61 9.04
C GLY A 35 2.40 10.13 7.83
N ASN A 36 3.04 9.88 6.69
CA ASN A 36 2.36 9.35 5.51
C ASN A 36 2.47 7.83 5.42
N ASP A 37 1.52 7.21 4.72
CA ASP A 37 1.59 5.78 4.43
C ASP A 37 2.77 5.44 3.51
N PRO A 38 3.43 4.28 3.69
CA PRO A 38 4.49 3.83 2.81
C PRO A 38 4.04 3.76 1.35
N VAL A 39 4.89 4.20 0.43
CA VAL A 39 4.54 4.26 -1.00
C VAL A 39 4.22 2.86 -1.53
N GLY A 40 3.06 2.73 -2.18
CA GLY A 40 2.59 1.48 -2.78
C GLY A 40 1.88 0.52 -1.82
N TYR A 41 1.68 0.94 -0.57
CA TYR A 41 0.94 0.21 0.44
C TYR A 41 -0.30 0.98 0.91
N THR A 42 -1.24 0.26 1.49
CA THR A 42 -2.47 0.81 2.06
C THR A 42 -2.81 0.02 3.31
N TRP A 43 -3.32 0.71 4.33
CA TRP A 43 -3.87 0.07 5.52
C TRP A 43 -5.13 -0.72 5.18
N HIS A 44 -5.12 -1.99 5.56
CA HIS A 44 -6.22 -2.91 5.41
C HIS A 44 -6.77 -3.28 6.79
N HIS A 45 -8.08 -3.17 6.94
CA HIS A 45 -8.82 -3.66 8.10
C HIS A 45 -8.83 -5.19 8.06
N HIS A 46 -8.16 -5.83 9.02
CA HIS A 46 -8.07 -7.29 9.09
C HIS A 46 -9.44 -7.89 9.46
N GLN A 47 -9.63 -9.21 9.33
CA GLN A 47 -10.84 -9.86 9.82
C GLN A 47 -10.93 -9.93 11.35
N ASP A 48 -9.79 -9.74 12.04
CA ASP A 48 -9.73 -9.73 13.51
C ASP A 48 -9.92 -8.28 13.95
N GLU A 49 -10.91 -8.03 14.81
CA GLU A 49 -11.25 -6.69 15.28
C GLU A 49 -10.05 -5.94 15.88
N GLY A 50 -9.96 -4.64 15.60
CA GLY A 50 -8.88 -3.76 16.09
C GLY A 50 -7.52 -3.96 15.43
N LYS A 51 -7.33 -4.98 14.59
CA LYS A 51 -6.10 -5.21 13.84
C LYS A 51 -6.08 -4.53 12.47
N MET A 52 -5.05 -3.73 12.25
CA MET A 52 -4.73 -3.13 10.95
C MET A 52 -3.50 -3.81 10.35
N GLN A 53 -3.54 -4.07 9.04
CA GLN A 53 -2.43 -4.67 8.32
C GLN A 53 -2.05 -3.81 7.12
N LEU A 54 -0.77 -3.55 6.96
CA LEU A 54 -0.27 -2.91 5.76
C LEU A 54 -0.20 -3.95 4.61
N VAL A 55 -0.89 -3.68 3.50
CA VAL A 55 -0.89 -4.55 2.31
C VAL A 55 -0.57 -3.75 1.05
N LYS A 56 -0.09 -4.42 0.00
CA LYS A 56 0.13 -3.77 -1.30
C LYS A 56 -1.18 -3.17 -1.80
N THR A 57 -1.18 -1.90 -2.21
CA THR A 57 -2.39 -1.19 -2.66
C THR A 57 -3.13 -1.93 -3.77
N ARG A 58 -2.39 -2.56 -4.70
CA ARG A 58 -2.98 -3.38 -5.78
C ARG A 58 -3.73 -4.61 -5.26
N VAL A 59 -3.23 -5.24 -4.20
CA VAL A 59 -3.91 -6.38 -3.57
C VAL A 59 -5.17 -5.88 -2.87
N HIS A 60 -5.07 -4.77 -2.12
CA HIS A 60 -6.23 -4.16 -1.48
C HIS A 60 -7.35 -3.82 -2.47
N GLY A 61 -7.02 -3.20 -3.62
CA GLY A 61 -8.00 -2.80 -4.63
C GLY A 61 -8.62 -3.95 -5.42
N ASN A 62 -7.93 -5.11 -5.52
CA ASN A 62 -8.45 -6.28 -6.22
C ASN A 62 -9.34 -7.18 -5.34
N THR A 63 -9.32 -6.99 -4.02
CA THR A 63 -10.14 -7.76 -3.10
C THR A 63 -11.43 -6.99 -2.83
N ARG A 64 -12.59 -7.52 -3.26
CA ARG A 64 -13.90 -6.95 -2.90
C ARG A 64 -14.08 -7.06 -1.38
N HIS A 65 -14.31 -5.94 -0.69
CA HIS A 65 -14.69 -5.91 0.73
C HIS A 65 -16.07 -6.58 0.91
N THR A 66 -16.07 -7.90 1.04
CA THR A 66 -17.27 -8.70 1.29
C THR A 66 -17.27 -9.08 2.78
N GLY A 67 -18.04 -8.34 3.59
CA GLY A 67 -18.27 -8.70 5.00
C GLY A 67 -17.63 -7.80 6.07
N GLY A 68 -16.78 -6.83 5.73
CA GLY A 68 -16.16 -5.93 6.72
C GLY A 68 -17.08 -4.82 7.28
N ARG A 69 -18.24 -4.58 6.67
CA ARG A 69 -19.14 -3.48 7.03
C ARG A 69 -19.68 -3.54 8.47
N PRO A 70 -20.15 -4.70 8.99
CA PRO A 70 -20.64 -4.81 10.37
C PRO A 70 -19.52 -4.69 11.41
N ILE A 71 -18.30 -5.07 11.05
CA ILE A 71 -17.15 -5.18 11.97
C ILE A 71 -16.37 -3.85 12.04
N TRP A 72 -16.20 -3.17 10.91
CA TRP A 72 -15.30 -2.01 10.79
C TRP A 72 -16.00 -0.67 10.57
N GLY A 73 -17.31 -0.69 10.30
CA GLY A 73 -18.10 0.52 10.06
C GLY A 73 -17.81 1.17 8.69
N GLY A 74 -18.87 1.53 7.95
CA GLY A 74 -18.70 2.09 6.61
C GLY A 74 -20.01 2.52 5.95
N GLY A 75 -20.60 3.60 6.46
CA GLY A 75 -21.66 4.38 5.82
C GLY A 75 -23.10 3.94 6.12
N ARG A 76 -23.95 4.92 6.47
CA ARG A 76 -25.40 4.79 6.69
C ARG A 76 -26.07 3.99 5.57
N LEU A 77 -27.03 3.15 5.95
CA LEU A 77 -28.06 2.64 5.04
C LEU A 77 -28.77 3.85 4.41
N GLN A 78 -28.72 3.96 3.09
CA GLN A 78 -29.77 4.62 2.31
C GLN A 78 -30.61 3.50 1.73
#